data_AF-A0AAV3L2Y8-F1
#
_entry.id   AF-A0AAV3L2Y8-F1
#
_cell.length_a   1.000
_cell.length_b   1.000
_cell.length_c   1.000
_cell.angle_alpha   90.00
_cell.angle_beta   90.00
_cell.angle_gamma   90.00
#
_symmetry.space_group_name_H-M   'P 1'
#
loop_
_entity.id
_entity.type
_entity.pdbx_description
1 polymer ?
#
loop_
_entity_poly.entity_id
_entity_poly.type
_entity_poly.pdbx_seq_one_letter_code
_entity_poly.pdbx_strand_id
1 'polypeptide(L)'
;MKKLHQLISEKESELQNLEDSLGLGFPIVEQAKMTQISHLRLELEDLRQIEKSIQLNDNQQIVFEWLKSETILTREAPILSVNAFSDKNLLGKLPDKVRKAYKLLACKQEYEVLSAFAQWGLEQEEAE
;
A
#
# COMPACT_ATOMS: atom_id res chain seq x y z
N MET A 1 -12.70 5.92 6.19
CA MET A 1 -12.04 6.52 5.01
C MET A 1 -12.34 5.65 3.78
N LYS A 2 -12.43 6.21 2.56
CA LYS A 2 -12.56 5.37 1.34
C LYS A 2 -11.27 4.57 1.14
N LYS A 3 -11.37 3.31 0.68
CA LYS A 3 -10.19 2.50 0.35
C LYS A 3 -9.45 3.13 -0.83
N LEU A 4 -8.11 3.14 -0.83
CA LEU A 4 -7.29 3.78 -1.86
C LEU A 4 -7.63 3.31 -3.29
N HIS A 5 -7.79 2.00 -3.49
CA HIS A 5 -8.25 1.42 -4.77
C HIS A 5 -9.59 2.01 -5.25
N GLN A 6 -10.54 2.23 -4.33
CA GLN A 6 -11.85 2.78 -4.68
C GLN A 6 -11.72 4.24 -5.11
N LEU A 7 -10.87 5.02 -4.43
CA LEU A 7 -10.60 6.42 -4.79
C LEU A 7 -9.94 6.52 -6.17
N ILE A 8 -8.96 5.67 -6.47
CA ILE A 8 -8.32 5.60 -7.79
C ILE A 8 -9.35 5.28 -8.87
N SER A 9 -10.19 4.26 -8.68
CA SER A 9 -11.21 3.86 -9.65
C SER A 9 -12.25 4.97 -9.91
N GLU A 10 -12.69 5.68 -8.88
CA GLU A 10 -13.60 6.83 -9.03
C GLU A 10 -12.98 7.95 -9.86
N LYS A 11 -11.70 8.28 -9.58
CA LYS A 11 -10.95 9.33 -10.27
C LYS A 11 -10.66 8.97 -11.73
N GLU A 12 -10.38 7.71 -12.02
CA GLU A 12 -10.23 7.19 -13.40
C GLU A 12 -11.55 7.32 -14.18
N SER A 13 -12.68 7.02 -13.55
CA SER A 13 -13.99 7.21 -14.18
C SER A 13 -14.29 8.69 -14.44
N GLU A 14 -14.00 9.58 -13.50
CA GLU A 14 -14.13 11.03 -13.69
C GLU A 14 -13.28 11.54 -14.85
N LEU A 15 -12.01 11.10 -14.92
CA LEU A 15 -11.10 11.44 -16.00
C LEU A 15 -11.64 10.98 -17.36
N GLN A 16 -12.08 9.71 -17.47
CA GLN A 16 -12.63 9.17 -18.71
C GLN A 16 -13.85 9.95 -19.18
N ASN A 17 -14.79 10.25 -18.27
CA ASN A 17 -15.98 11.02 -18.60
C ASN A 17 -15.63 12.43 -19.13
N LEU A 18 -14.61 13.07 -18.57
CA LEU A 18 -14.14 14.38 -19.04
C LEU A 18 -13.51 14.28 -20.43
N GLU A 19 -12.65 13.29 -20.65
CA GLU A 19 -11.98 13.04 -21.93
C GLU A 19 -13.00 12.74 -23.05
N ASP A 20 -14.00 11.91 -22.76
CA ASP A 20 -15.08 11.58 -23.70
C ASP A 20 -15.95 12.80 -24.04
N SER A 21 -16.02 13.78 -23.16
CA SER A 21 -16.81 15.01 -23.34
C SER A 21 -16.07 16.14 -24.07
N LEU A 22 -14.78 15.96 -24.40
CA LEU A 22 -13.99 16.98 -25.09
C LEU A 22 -14.48 17.21 -26.53
N GLY A 23 -14.38 18.45 -27.00
CA GLY A 23 -14.81 18.85 -28.35
C GLY A 23 -16.31 19.07 -28.53
N LEU A 24 -17.10 18.95 -27.46
CA LEU A 24 -18.56 19.13 -27.48
C LEU A 24 -19.02 20.51 -26.98
N GLY A 25 -18.13 21.34 -26.43
CA GLY A 25 -18.45 22.62 -25.79
C GLY A 25 -17.84 23.85 -26.45
N PHE A 26 -18.15 25.02 -25.87
CA PHE A 26 -17.52 26.28 -26.24
C PHE A 26 -16.02 26.28 -25.89
N PRO A 27 -15.16 27.02 -26.62
CA PRO A 27 -13.71 27.01 -26.39
C PRO A 27 -13.27 27.26 -24.94
N ILE A 28 -13.97 28.15 -24.22
CA ILE A 28 -13.68 28.44 -22.80
C ILE A 28 -13.97 27.24 -21.90
N VAL A 29 -15.06 26.51 -22.19
CA VAL A 29 -15.43 25.29 -21.45
C VAL A 29 -14.42 24.18 -21.75
N GLU A 30 -13.97 24.07 -23.00
CA GLU A 30 -12.95 23.09 -23.40
C GLU A 30 -11.60 23.36 -22.71
N GLN A 31 -11.18 24.62 -22.61
CA GLN A 31 -9.98 25.00 -21.85
C GLN A 31 -10.10 24.65 -20.35
N ALA A 32 -11.28 24.88 -19.75
CA ALA A 32 -11.53 24.50 -18.37
C ALA A 32 -11.44 22.98 -18.17
N LYS A 33 -12.04 22.19 -19.07
CA LYS A 33 -11.95 20.72 -19.04
C LYS A 33 -10.52 20.23 -19.18
N MET A 34 -9.74 20.78 -20.12
CA MET A 34 -8.33 20.41 -20.30
C MET A 34 -7.50 20.68 -19.03
N THR A 35 -7.77 21.78 -18.34
CA THR A 35 -7.13 22.10 -17.06
C THR A 35 -7.49 21.07 -15.99
N GLN A 36 -8.78 20.73 -15.87
CA GLN A 36 -9.25 19.72 -14.91
C GLN A 36 -8.66 18.34 -15.20
N ILE A 37 -8.61 17.92 -16.46
CA ILE A 37 -7.97 16.68 -16.91
C ILE A 37 -6.49 16.66 -16.49
N SER A 38 -5.76 17.76 -16.69
CA SER A 38 -4.36 17.86 -16.27
C SER A 38 -4.19 17.68 -14.77
N HIS A 39 -5.06 18.30 -13.95
CA HIS A 39 -5.03 18.15 -12.50
C HIS A 39 -5.37 16.73 -12.06
N LEU A 40 -6.43 16.13 -12.62
CA LEU A 40 -6.83 14.75 -12.30
C LEU A 40 -5.74 13.73 -12.64
N ARG A 41 -5.03 13.91 -13.76
CA ARG A 41 -3.91 13.04 -14.13
C ARG A 41 -2.76 13.11 -13.12
N LEU A 42 -2.44 14.30 -12.60
CA LEU A 42 -1.43 14.45 -11.55
C LEU A 42 -1.88 13.79 -10.25
N GLU A 43 -3.13 14.03 -9.83
CA GLU A 43 -3.71 13.41 -8.63
C GLU A 43 -3.70 11.88 -8.75
N LEU A 44 -4.07 11.32 -9.90
CA LEU A 44 -4.03 9.88 -10.15
C LEU A 44 -2.61 9.30 -10.12
N GLU A 45 -1.62 10.01 -10.63
CA GLU A 45 -0.22 9.57 -10.54
C GLU A 45 0.23 9.51 -9.08
N ASP A 46 -0.04 10.55 -8.30
CA ASP A 46 0.27 10.58 -6.87
C ASP A 46 -0.40 9.42 -6.12
N LEU A 47 -1.70 9.19 -6.37
CA LEU A 47 -2.45 8.09 -5.77
C LEU A 47 -1.87 6.72 -6.16
N ARG A 48 -1.47 6.53 -7.41
CA ARG A 48 -0.83 5.29 -7.88
C ARG A 48 0.56 5.10 -7.29
N GLN A 49 1.32 6.17 -7.03
CA GLN A 49 2.60 6.07 -6.33
C GLN A 49 2.39 5.65 -4.87
N ILE A 50 1.34 6.15 -4.21
CA ILE A 50 0.94 5.70 -2.88
C ILE A 50 0.51 4.22 -2.93
N GLU A 51 -0.25 3.80 -3.94
CA GLU A 51 -0.68 2.41 -4.08
C GLU A 51 0.49 1.45 -4.34
N LYS A 52 1.43 1.84 -5.21
CA LYS A 52 2.64 1.07 -5.49
C LYS A 52 3.56 0.95 -4.29
N SER A 53 3.65 1.99 -3.44
CA SER A 53 4.43 1.90 -2.20
C SER A 53 3.78 0.99 -1.16
N ILE A 54 2.48 0.70 -1.30
CA ILE A 54 1.72 -0.22 -0.44
C ILE A 54 1.76 -1.67 -0.96
N GLN A 55 1.89 -1.91 -2.27
CA GLN A 55 1.91 -3.28 -2.81
C GLN A 55 3.22 -4.02 -2.52
N LEU A 56 3.15 -4.94 -1.56
CA LEU A 56 4.21 -5.89 -1.24
C LEU A 56 4.33 -6.96 -2.33
N ASN A 57 5.54 -7.29 -2.75
CA ASN A 57 5.80 -8.48 -3.58
C ASN A 57 5.68 -9.79 -2.79
N ASP A 58 5.77 -10.94 -3.47
CA ASP A 58 5.63 -12.26 -2.87
C ASP A 58 6.51 -12.50 -1.63
N ASN A 59 7.78 -12.09 -1.68
CA ASN A 59 8.70 -12.26 -0.55
C ASN A 59 8.34 -11.33 0.60
N GLN A 60 7.97 -10.09 0.30
CA GLN A 60 7.53 -9.11 1.29
C GLN A 60 6.24 -9.58 1.98
N GLN A 61 5.28 -10.11 1.22
CA GLN A 61 4.02 -10.64 1.74
C GLN A 61 4.26 -11.78 2.72
N ILE A 62 5.21 -12.69 2.44
CA ILE A 62 5.55 -13.79 3.35
C ILE A 62 6.04 -13.28 4.70
N VAL A 63 6.90 -12.25 4.71
CA VAL A 63 7.44 -11.66 5.95
C VAL A 63 6.34 -10.89 6.69
N PHE A 64 5.54 -10.11 5.97
CA PHE A 64 4.41 -9.36 6.52
C PHE A 64 3.36 -10.26 7.18
N GLU A 65 2.95 -11.35 6.53
CA GLU A 65 2.00 -12.30 7.12
C GLU A 65 2.56 -13.00 8.36
N TRP A 66 3.87 -13.23 8.41
CA TRP A 66 4.50 -13.76 9.61
C TRP A 66 4.37 -12.78 10.78
N LEU A 67 4.68 -11.49 10.56
CA LEU A 67 4.58 -10.45 11.60
C LEU A 67 3.14 -10.37 12.15
N LYS A 68 2.14 -10.34 11.26
CA LYS A 68 0.73 -10.39 11.64
C LYS A 68 0.39 -11.61 12.49
N SER A 69 0.83 -12.79 12.04
CA SER A 69 0.55 -14.05 12.74
C SER A 69 1.16 -14.07 14.14
N GLU A 70 2.37 -13.53 14.31
CA GLU A 70 3.02 -13.43 15.61
C GLU A 70 2.25 -12.46 16.51
N THR A 71 1.87 -11.28 16.01
CA THR A 71 1.06 -10.30 16.77
C THR A 71 -0.27 -10.88 17.24
N ILE A 72 -0.99 -11.58 16.36
CA ILE A 72 -2.27 -12.22 16.69
C ILE A 72 -2.08 -13.32 17.74
N LEU A 73 -1.03 -14.13 17.60
CA LEU A 73 -0.75 -15.25 18.49
C LEU A 73 -0.37 -14.79 19.90
N THR A 74 0.49 -13.78 20.00
CA THR A 74 1.00 -13.32 21.30
C THR A 74 0.08 -12.31 21.98
N ARG A 75 -0.68 -11.52 21.19
CA ARG A 75 -1.45 -10.35 21.65
C ARG A 75 -0.60 -9.33 22.41
N GLU A 76 0.69 -9.32 22.11
CA GLU A 76 1.66 -8.42 22.70
C GLU A 76 1.75 -7.11 21.91
N ALA A 77 2.46 -6.12 22.48
CA ALA A 77 2.75 -4.87 21.79
C ALA A 77 3.41 -5.14 20.42
N PRO A 78 3.07 -4.40 19.34
CA PRO A 78 3.57 -4.67 17.99
C PRO A 78 5.10 -4.73 17.87
N ILE A 79 5.81 -3.93 18.68
CA ILE A 79 7.28 -3.92 18.73
C ILE A 79 7.86 -5.28 19.15
N LEU A 80 7.12 -6.08 19.93
CA LEU A 80 7.55 -7.41 20.36
C LEU A 80 7.46 -8.42 19.21
N SER A 81 6.54 -8.26 18.25
CA SER A 81 6.52 -9.08 17.03
C SER A 81 7.74 -8.80 16.14
N VAL A 82 8.15 -7.53 16.04
CA VAL A 82 9.39 -7.15 15.34
C VAL A 82 10.63 -7.71 16.06
N ASN A 83 10.67 -7.60 17.39
CA ASN A 83 11.75 -8.19 18.18
C ASN A 83 11.83 -9.71 18.03
N ALA A 84 10.68 -10.40 18.12
CA ALA A 84 10.59 -11.85 17.93
C ALA A 84 11.05 -12.28 16.53
N PHE A 85 10.76 -11.49 15.49
CA PHE A 85 11.30 -11.73 14.16
C PHE A 85 12.83 -11.71 14.15
N SER A 86 13.42 -10.65 14.73
CA SER A 86 14.88 -10.50 14.85
C SER A 86 15.51 -11.67 15.59
N ASP A 87 15.00 -12.01 16.78
CA ASP A 87 15.52 -13.10 17.61
C ASP A 87 15.42 -14.44 16.89
N LYS A 88 14.27 -14.76 16.29
CA LYS A 88 14.07 -16.03 15.56
C LYS A 88 14.92 -16.08 14.30
N ASN A 89 15.19 -14.96 13.64
CA ASN A 89 16.08 -14.92 12.49
C ASN A 89 17.53 -15.22 12.89
N LEU A 90 18.03 -14.56 13.94
CA LEU A 90 19.38 -14.74 14.47
C LEU A 90 19.63 -16.15 15.00
N LEU A 91 18.63 -16.73 15.67
CA LEU A 91 18.70 -18.09 16.23
C LEU A 91 18.41 -19.19 15.19
N GLY A 92 18.11 -18.84 13.94
CA GLY A 92 17.75 -19.82 12.90
C GLY A 92 16.43 -20.56 13.17
N LYS A 93 15.52 -19.93 13.93
CA LYS A 93 14.21 -20.48 14.33
C LYS A 93 13.04 -20.00 13.46
N LEU A 94 13.26 -19.09 12.52
CA LEU A 94 12.24 -18.72 11.55
C LEU A 94 11.88 -19.91 10.66
N PRO A 95 10.59 -20.08 10.30
CA PRO A 95 10.20 -21.05 9.27
C PRO A 95 11.00 -20.84 7.98
N ASP A 96 11.39 -21.94 7.33
CA ASP A 96 12.28 -21.89 6.17
C ASP A 96 11.78 -20.98 5.04
N LYS A 97 10.46 -20.97 4.81
CA LYS A 97 9.83 -20.10 3.81
C LYS A 97 10.05 -18.63 4.14
N VAL A 98 9.86 -18.24 5.40
CA VAL A 98 10.01 -16.86 5.88
C VAL A 98 11.46 -16.43 5.85
N ARG A 99 12.36 -17.28 6.33
CA ARG A 99 13.81 -17.04 6.30
C ARG A 99 14.34 -16.85 4.87
N LYS A 100 13.89 -17.67 3.92
CA LYS A 100 14.27 -17.55 2.51
C LYS A 100 13.72 -16.26 1.89
N ALA A 101 12.46 -15.93 2.15
CA ALA A 101 11.85 -14.70 1.67
C ALA A 101 12.57 -13.46 2.20
N TYR A 102 12.85 -13.41 3.51
CA TYR A 102 13.56 -12.29 4.14
C TYR A 102 14.96 -12.09 3.57
N LYS A 103 15.72 -13.16 3.32
CA LYS A 103 17.05 -13.08 2.69
C LYS A 103 17.07 -12.49 1.27
N LEU A 104 15.92 -12.47 0.59
CA LEU A 104 15.78 -11.92 -0.76
C LEU A 104 15.30 -10.46 -0.74
N LEU A 105 15.00 -9.91 0.43
CA LEU A 105 14.58 -8.51 0.54
C LEU A 105 15.78 -7.58 0.46
N ALA A 106 15.63 -6.49 -0.29
CA ALA A 106 16.48 -5.32 -0.17
C ALA A 106 16.05 -4.47 1.03
N CYS A 107 16.95 -3.64 1.56
CA CYS A 107 16.66 -2.75 2.70
C CYS A 107 15.40 -1.88 2.49
N LYS A 108 15.17 -1.36 1.26
CA LYS A 108 13.92 -0.65 0.91
C LYS A 108 12.67 -1.50 1.17
N GLN A 109 12.73 -2.77 0.78
CA GLN A 109 11.60 -3.70 0.89
C GLN A 109 11.33 -4.10 2.34
N GLU A 110 12.34 -4.11 3.20
CA GLU A 110 12.17 -4.27 4.64
C GLU A 110 11.39 -3.09 5.23
N TYR A 111 11.71 -1.85 4.85
CA TYR A 111 10.93 -0.68 5.26
C TYR A 111 9.49 -0.72 4.76
N GLU A 112 9.26 -1.15 3.52
CA GLU A 112 7.91 -1.32 2.95
C GLU A 112 7.10 -2.36 3.75
N VAL A 113 7.70 -3.48 4.15
CA VAL A 113 7.05 -4.49 5.02
C VAL A 113 6.70 -3.90 6.39
N LEU A 114 7.61 -3.15 7.01
CA LEU A 114 7.36 -2.51 8.31
C LEU A 114 6.28 -1.42 8.21
N SER A 115 6.26 -0.65 7.12
CA SER A 115 5.22 0.34 6.86
C SER A 115 3.86 -0.33 6.71
N ALA A 116 3.77 -1.41 5.93
CA ALA A 116 2.55 -2.19 5.77
C ALA A 116 2.10 -2.81 7.09
N PHE A 117 3.04 -3.31 7.91
CA PHE A 117 2.77 -3.86 9.24
C PHE A 117 2.19 -2.82 10.19
N ALA A 118 2.78 -1.62 10.25
CA ALA A 118 2.27 -0.52 11.06
C ALA A 118 0.87 -0.08 10.60
N GLN A 119 0.67 0.08 9.29
CA GLN A 119 -0.62 0.44 8.72
C GLN A 119 -1.71 -0.60 9.06
N TRP A 120 -1.41 -1.88 8.88
CA TRP A 120 -2.33 -2.96 9.23
C TRP A 120 -2.71 -2.95 10.72
N GLY A 121 -1.74 -2.69 11.62
CA GLY A 121 -2.00 -2.62 13.06
C GLY A 121 -2.96 -1.49 13.42
N LEU A 122 -2.80 -0.30 12.82
CA LEU A 122 -3.73 0.82 13.01
C LEU A 122 -5.15 0.48 12.55
N GLU A 123 -5.29 -0.24 11.43
CA GLU A 123 -6.59 -0.69 10.93
C GLU A 123 -7.30 -1.69 11.86
N GLN A 124 -6.55 -2.43 12.70
CA GLN A 124 -7.17 -3.30 13.70
C GLN A 124 -7.74 -2.49 14.88
N GLU A 125 -7.00 -1.48 15.34
CA GLU A 125 -7.43 -0.60 16.45
C GLU A 125 -8.65 0.26 16.05
N GLU A 126 -8.73 0.72 14.80
CA GLU A 126 -9.90 1.47 14.29
C GLU A 126 -11.17 0.60 14.14
N ALA A 127 -11.03 -0.73 14.18
CA ALA A 127 -12.12 -1.68 14.04
C ALA A 127 -12.68 -2.19 15.39
N GLU A 128 -12.05 -1.83 16.52
CA GLU A 128 -12.54 -2.08 17.88
C GLU A 128 -13.48 -0.96 18.37
#